data_AF-P28200-F1
#
_entry.id   AF-P28200-F1
#
_cell.length_a   1.000
_cell.length_b   1.000
_cell.length_c   1.000
_cell.angle_alpha   90.00
_cell.angle_beta   90.00
_cell.angle_gamma   90.00
#
_symmetry.space_group_name_H-M   'P 1'
#
loop_
_entity.id
_entity.type
_entity.pdbx_description
1 polymer ?
#
loop_
_entity_poly.entity_id
_entity_poly.type
_entity_poly.pdbx_seq_one_letter_code
_entity_poly.pdbx_strand_id
1 'polypeptide(L)'
;ENSTAIVMITKLKERKEKCSEYMPLKCGEKHTYENFEIEIKNVRNADHYTVRTIEVRNTEEDNATHTVYHYWYAEWLDHDTPEKLRGLLTLIQEVGLRCPDIANSEYGPVVV
;
A
#
# COMPACT_ATOMS: atom_id res chain seq x y z
N GLU A 1 -8.80 5.95 -10.73
CA GLU A 1 -7.63 5.16 -11.17
C GLU A 1 -7.81 3.64 -11.12
N ASN A 2 -8.58 3.04 -10.21
CA ASN A 2 -8.71 1.57 -10.09
C ASN A 2 -7.38 0.84 -9.76
N SER A 3 -6.48 1.52 -9.06
CA SER A 3 -5.18 0.97 -8.63
C SER A 3 -5.35 -0.16 -7.62
N THR A 4 -4.70 -1.30 -7.84
CA THR A 4 -4.72 -2.46 -6.93
C THR A 4 -3.52 -2.54 -6.00
N ALA A 5 -2.52 -1.68 -6.20
CA ALA A 5 -1.31 -1.66 -5.39
C ALA A 5 -0.85 -0.23 -5.09
N ILE A 6 -0.39 -0.05 -3.84
CA ILE A 6 0.28 1.15 -3.35
C ILE A 6 1.63 0.73 -2.78
N VAL A 7 2.72 1.39 -3.15
CA VAL A 7 4.08 1.08 -2.71
C VAL A 7 4.67 2.28 -1.99
N MET A 8 4.46 2.36 -0.67
CA MET A 8 5.04 3.40 0.17
C MET A 8 6.49 3.07 0.53
N ILE A 9 7.44 3.86 0.05
CA ILE A 9 8.89 3.68 0.29
C ILE A 9 9.49 4.65 1.32
N THR A 10 8.67 5.28 2.15
CA THR A 10 9.13 6.23 3.18
C THR A 10 8.49 5.93 4.54
N LYS A 11 9.08 6.43 5.63
CA LYS A 11 8.45 6.43 6.96
C LYS A 11 7.40 7.54 7.03
N LEU A 12 6.37 7.39 7.86
CA LEU A 12 5.44 8.50 8.15
C LEU A 12 6.18 9.71 8.76
N LYS A 13 7.17 9.41 9.62
CA LYS A 13 8.01 10.39 10.28
C LYS A 13 9.44 9.91 10.37
N GLU A 14 10.36 10.79 10.01
CA GLU A 14 11.78 10.65 10.30
C GLU A 14 12.18 11.71 11.35
N ARG A 15 12.87 12.77 10.93
CA ARG A 15 13.10 13.99 11.73
C ARG A 15 11.92 14.95 11.67
N LYS A 16 11.25 14.98 10.53
CA LYS A 16 10.02 15.73 10.25
C LYS A 16 8.97 14.75 9.73
N GLU A 17 7.72 15.16 9.77
CA GLU A 17 6.65 14.44 9.07
C GLU A 17 7.00 14.38 7.57
N LYS A 18 6.89 13.18 6.99
CA LYS A 18 7.16 12.89 5.58
C LYS A 18 5.88 12.50 4.85
N CYS A 19 4.99 11.79 5.54
CA CYS A 19 3.69 11.38 5.02
C CYS A 19 2.69 11.31 6.18
N SER A 20 1.53 11.91 6.01
CA SER A 20 0.43 11.79 6.97
C SER A 20 -0.22 10.41 6.86
N GLU A 21 -0.78 9.92 7.97
CA GLU A 21 -1.51 8.66 7.98
C GLU A 21 -2.82 8.80 7.17
N TYR A 22 -2.89 8.12 6.03
CA TYR A 22 -4.03 8.20 5.09
C TYR A 22 -4.97 6.99 5.20
N MET A 23 -4.66 6.03 6.06
CA MET A 23 -5.44 4.82 6.28
C MET A 23 -5.20 4.31 7.70
N PRO A 24 -6.15 3.58 8.30
CA PRO A 24 -5.90 2.88 9.56
C PRO A 24 -4.70 1.93 9.45
N LEU A 25 -3.96 1.75 10.54
CA LEU A 25 -2.72 0.95 10.51
C LEU A 25 -2.91 -0.48 11.01
N LYS A 26 -3.95 -0.74 11.83
CA LYS A 26 -4.14 -2.06 12.46
C LYS A 26 -5.17 -2.90 11.72
N CYS A 27 -4.92 -4.22 11.69
CA CYS A 27 -5.88 -5.19 11.16
C CYS A 27 -7.23 -5.09 11.91
N GLY A 28 -8.32 -5.06 11.16
CA GLY A 28 -9.70 -4.92 11.65
C GLY A 28 -10.13 -3.48 11.91
N GLU A 29 -9.23 -2.50 11.83
CA GLU A 29 -9.61 -1.09 11.91
C GLU A 29 -10.22 -0.61 10.59
N LYS A 30 -11.21 0.27 10.73
CA LYS A 30 -12.07 0.74 9.66
C LYS A 30 -12.36 2.21 9.84
N HIS A 31 -11.98 3.02 8.87
CA HIS A 31 -12.19 4.48 8.88
C HIS A 31 -12.94 4.92 7.63
N THR A 32 -13.73 5.98 7.77
CA THR A 32 -14.45 6.62 6.65
C THR A 32 -13.79 7.96 6.34
N TYR A 33 -13.43 8.15 5.08
CA TYR A 33 -12.84 9.36 4.51
C TYR A 33 -13.82 9.88 3.45
N GLU A 34 -14.67 10.83 3.83
CA GLU A 34 -15.78 11.31 3.00
C GLU A 34 -16.64 10.14 2.50
N ASN A 35 -16.56 9.82 1.21
CA ASN A 35 -17.37 8.80 0.54
C ASN A 35 -16.63 7.45 0.42
N PHE A 36 -15.41 7.35 0.96
CA PHE A 36 -14.62 6.14 0.93
C PHE A 36 -14.49 5.54 2.31
N GLU A 37 -14.83 4.27 2.41
CA GLU A 37 -14.61 3.49 3.60
C GLU A 37 -13.42 2.56 3.38
N ILE A 38 -12.46 2.62 4.31
CA ILE A 38 -11.19 1.90 4.25
C ILE A 38 -11.12 0.96 5.44
N GLU A 39 -10.96 -0.34 5.19
CA GLU A 39 -10.79 -1.38 6.21
C GLU A 39 -9.50 -2.17 5.98
N ILE A 40 -8.71 -2.39 7.03
CA ILE A 40 -7.52 -3.23 6.95
C ILE A 40 -7.89 -4.68 7.24
N LYS A 41 -7.88 -5.54 6.23
CA LYS A 41 -8.24 -6.96 6.36
C LYS A 41 -7.12 -7.84 6.84
N ASN A 42 -5.89 -7.50 6.47
CA ASN A 42 -4.72 -8.28 6.81
C ASN A 42 -3.49 -7.37 6.93
N VAL A 43 -2.61 -7.71 7.86
CA VAL A 43 -1.26 -7.14 7.94
C VAL A 43 -0.27 -8.30 7.99
N ARG A 44 0.63 -8.37 7.00
CA ARG A 44 1.70 -9.35 6.91
C ARG A 44 3.05 -8.65 6.95
N ASN A 45 3.86 -8.97 7.95
CA ASN A 45 5.23 -8.51 8.05
C ASN A 45 6.15 -9.43 7.22
N ALA A 46 6.80 -8.89 6.21
CA ALA A 46 7.92 -9.53 5.53
C ALA A 46 9.25 -9.06 6.17
N ASP A 47 10.38 -9.56 5.67
CA ASP A 47 11.70 -9.28 6.25
C ASP A 47 12.06 -7.78 6.25
N HIS A 48 11.65 -7.04 5.22
CA HIS A 48 12.06 -5.64 5.00
C HIS A 48 10.89 -4.66 4.75
N TYR A 49 9.66 -5.17 4.63
CA TYR A 49 8.48 -4.36 4.36
C TYR A 49 7.25 -4.97 5.02
N THR A 50 6.24 -4.14 5.25
CA THR A 50 4.92 -4.57 5.70
C THR A 50 3.96 -4.58 4.52
N VAL A 51 3.16 -5.63 4.38
CA VAL A 51 2.08 -5.68 3.41
C VAL A 51 0.75 -5.57 4.15
N ARG A 52 -0.13 -4.68 3.69
CA ARG A 52 -1.51 -4.59 4.16
C ARG A 52 -2.46 -4.92 3.02
N THR A 53 -3.48 -5.72 3.31
CA THR A 53 -4.63 -5.90 2.43
C THR A 53 -5.70 -4.93 2.89
N ILE A 54 -6.09 -4.03 2.01
CA ILE A 54 -7.02 -2.95 2.26
C ILE A 54 -8.27 -3.21 1.42
N GLU A 55 -9.43 -3.13 2.04
CA GLU A 55 -10.70 -3.04 1.33
C GLU A 55 -11.12 -1.57 1.29
N VAL A 56 -11.32 -1.06 0.08
CA VAL A 56 -11.80 0.30 -0.19
C VAL A 56 -13.20 0.19 -0.77
N ARG A 57 -14.19 0.80 -0.12
CA ARG A 57 -15.57 0.81 -0.57
C ARG A 57 -16.02 2.24 -0.83
N ASN A 58 -16.53 2.51 -2.02
CA ASN A 58 -17.24 3.76 -2.29
C ASN A 58 -18.66 3.64 -1.73
N THR A 59 -19.02 4.50 -0.77
CA THR A 59 -20.33 4.46 -0.11
C THR A 59 -21.45 5.06 -0.96
N GLU A 60 -21.11 5.78 -2.03
CA GLU A 60 -22.08 6.37 -2.95
C GLU A 60 -22.33 5.53 -4.21
N GLU A 61 -21.42 4.61 -4.54
CA GLU A 61 -21.43 3.86 -5.80
C GLU A 61 -21.51 2.36 -5.55
N ASP A 62 -22.70 1.78 -5.75
CA ASP A 62 -23.05 0.34 -5.72
C ASP A 62 -22.47 -0.51 -4.56
N ASN A 63 -21.90 0.12 -3.54
CA ASN A 63 -21.11 -0.51 -2.47
C ASN A 63 -20.04 -1.49 -2.98
N ALA A 64 -19.54 -1.28 -4.20
CA ALA A 64 -18.49 -2.13 -4.75
C ALA A 64 -17.23 -2.01 -3.89
N THR A 65 -16.68 -3.15 -3.51
CA THR A 65 -15.46 -3.21 -2.69
C THR A 65 -14.27 -3.51 -3.57
N HIS A 66 -13.27 -2.66 -3.51
CA HIS A 66 -12.01 -2.79 -4.23
C HIS A 66 -10.89 -3.21 -3.28
N THR A 67 -10.15 -4.26 -3.63
CA THR A 67 -9.02 -4.73 -2.82
C THR A 67 -7.73 -4.06 -3.28
N VAL A 68 -7.05 -3.39 -2.35
CA VAL A 68 -5.76 -2.73 -2.58
C VAL A 68 -4.68 -3.36 -1.70
N TYR A 69 -3.55 -3.71 -2.30
CA TYR A 69 -2.36 -4.17 -1.60
C TYR A 69 -1.43 -3.00 -1.33
N HIS A 70 -1.26 -2.65 -0.06
CA HIS A 70 -0.34 -1.62 0.35
C HIS A 70 0.97 -2.23 0.84
N TYR A 71 2.06 -1.96 0.14
CA TYR A 71 3.41 -2.33 0.51
C TYR A 71 4.10 -1.15 1.18
N TRP A 72 4.67 -1.38 2.36
CA TRP A 72 5.36 -0.37 3.14
C TRP A 72 6.81 -0.74 3.36
N TYR A 73 7.71 -0.12 2.62
CA TYR A 73 9.15 -0.24 2.80
C TYR A 73 9.66 0.94 3.63
N ALA A 74 9.73 0.73 4.93
CA ALA A 74 10.13 1.77 5.89
C ALA A 74 11.65 1.83 6.15
N GLU A 75 12.46 0.99 5.50
CA GLU A 75 13.91 0.94 5.71
C GLU A 75 14.70 1.97 4.88
N TRP A 76 14.06 2.62 3.90
CA TRP A 76 14.71 3.65 3.09
C TRP A 76 14.87 4.95 3.88
N LEU A 77 16.09 5.49 3.95
CA LEU A 77 16.37 6.81 4.53
C LEU A 77 16.44 7.85 3.42
N ASP A 78 15.81 9.01 3.61
CA ASP A 78 15.63 10.04 2.57
C ASP A 78 16.90 10.56 1.88
N HIS A 79 18.09 10.35 2.49
CA HIS A 79 19.37 10.83 1.96
C HIS A 79 20.42 9.72 1.80
N ASP A 80 20.05 8.45 1.99
CA ASP A 80 20.93 7.32 1.75
C ASP A 80 20.35 6.41 0.67
N THR A 81 21.21 5.59 0.07
CA THR A 81 20.77 4.41 -0.67
C THR A 81 20.42 3.31 0.35
N PRO A 82 19.45 2.43 0.06
CA PRO A 82 19.11 1.35 0.98
C PRO A 82 20.35 0.49 1.23
N GLU A 83 20.75 0.35 2.49
CA GLU A 83 21.90 -0.50 2.89
C GLU A 83 21.73 -1.95 2.37
N LYS A 84 20.48 -2.38 2.17
CA LYS A 84 20.11 -3.73 1.74
C LYS A 84 19.22 -3.68 0.49
N LEU A 85 19.84 -3.65 -0.68
CA LEU A 85 19.18 -3.79 -1.98
C LEU A 85 18.26 -5.02 -2.07
N ARG A 86 18.56 -6.08 -1.31
CA ARG A 86 17.77 -7.31 -1.25
C ARG A 86 16.31 -7.06 -0.89
N GLY A 87 16.02 -6.20 0.09
CA GLY A 87 14.66 -5.89 0.52
C GLY A 87 13.83 -5.23 -0.59
N LEU A 88 14.45 -4.27 -1.28
CA LEU A 88 13.84 -3.59 -2.42
C LEU A 88 13.57 -4.57 -3.59
N LEU A 89 14.54 -5.44 -3.91
CA LEU A 89 14.36 -6.44 -4.97
C LEU A 89 13.23 -7.42 -4.66
N THR A 90 13.12 -7.89 -3.41
CA THR A 90 12.01 -8.76 -2.98
C THR A 90 10.66 -8.05 -3.05
N LEU A 91 10.62 -6.76 -2.72
CA LEU A 91 9.41 -5.95 -2.84
C LEU A 91 8.96 -5.84 -4.29
N ILE A 92 9.87 -5.47 -5.20
CA ILE A 92 9.57 -5.33 -6.64
C ILE A 92 9.05 -6.66 -7.21
N GLN A 93 9.68 -7.78 -6.85
CA GLN A 93 9.23 -9.11 -7.26
C GLN A 93 7.82 -9.42 -6.74
N GLU A 94 7.53 -9.11 -5.48
CA GLU A 94 6.21 -9.39 -4.90
C GLU A 94 5.10 -8.54 -5.54
N VAL A 95 5.36 -7.25 -5.78
CA VAL A 95 4.43 -6.35 -6.48
C VAL A 95 4.16 -6.89 -7.89
N GLY A 96 5.21 -7.30 -8.62
CA GLY A 96 5.07 -7.86 -9.96
C GLY A 96 4.26 -9.16 -10.01
N LEU A 97 4.38 -10.02 -9.00
CA LEU A 97 3.61 -11.28 -8.93
C LEU A 97 2.12 -11.06 -8.61
N ARG A 98 1.79 -10.02 -7.84
CA ARG A 98 0.41 -9.73 -7.41
C ARG A 98 -0.34 -8.74 -8.28
N CYS A 99 0.36 -8.02 -9.13
CA CYS A 99 -0.21 -7.26 -10.24
C CYS A 99 0.12 -7.96 -11.56
N PRO A 100 -0.31 -9.24 -11.78
CA PRO A 100 0.18 -10.04 -12.89
C PRO A 100 -0.20 -9.52 -14.28
N ASP A 101 -1.05 -8.51 -14.40
CA ASP A 101 -1.41 -7.97 -15.71
C ASP A 101 -1.52 -6.43 -15.68
N ILE A 102 -0.39 -5.74 -15.86
CA ILE A 102 -0.39 -4.35 -16.38
C ILE A 102 -1.02 -4.33 -17.80
N ALA A 103 -1.09 -5.48 -18.46
CA ALA A 103 -1.75 -5.68 -19.75
C ALA A 103 -3.29 -5.83 -19.67
N ASN A 104 -3.86 -6.12 -18.50
CA ASN A 104 -5.32 -6.12 -18.33
C ASN A 104 -5.77 -4.69 -18.10
N SER A 105 -6.48 -4.12 -19.09
CA SER A 105 -6.98 -2.75 -19.05
C SER A 105 -7.99 -2.47 -17.93
N GLU A 106 -8.42 -3.51 -17.22
CA GLU A 106 -9.32 -3.37 -16.08
C GLU A 106 -8.61 -2.75 -14.88
N TYR A 107 -7.30 -2.96 -14.70
CA TYR A 107 -6.58 -2.47 -13.52
C TYR A 107 -5.87 -1.15 -13.76
N GLY A 108 -5.88 -0.32 -12.72
CA GLY A 108 -5.18 0.95 -12.70
C GLY A 108 -3.67 0.86 -12.55
N PRO A 109 -2.98 2.00 -12.68
CA PRO A 109 -1.54 2.08 -12.42
C PRO A 109 -1.21 1.74 -10.96
N VAL A 110 0.02 1.26 -10.72
CA VAL A 110 0.57 1.13 -9.37
C VAL A 110 0.89 2.52 -8.83
N VAL A 111 0.41 2.82 -7.62
CA VAL A 111 0.76 4.05 -6.91
C VAL A 111 2.06 3.80 -6.14
N VAL A 112 3.05 4.69 -6.26
CA VAL A 112 4.34 4.61 -5.56
C VAL A 112 4.58 5.91 -4.82
#